data_AF-A0A2G6J6S1-F1
#
_entry.id   AF-A0A2G6J6S1-F1
#
_cell.length_a   1.000
_cell.length_b   1.000
_cell.length_c   1.000
_cell.angle_alpha   90.00
_cell.angle_beta   90.00
_cell.angle_gamma   90.00
#
_symmetry.space_group_name_H-M   'P 1'
#
loop_
_entity.id
_entity.type
_entity.pdbx_description
1 polymer ?
#
loop_
_entity_poly.entity_id
_entity_poly.type
_entity_poly.pdbx_seq_one_letter_code
_entity_poly.pdbx_strand_id
1 'polypeptide(L)'
;MHAARPLAKTLGETSRIQGITFAAGTDVFFGLDDRLTACAIPEDQVILGVPCAKGLVHFHPDGRLARATLAAAHQTRGARFEPGTRLSWLEDGTLAAHLAGPQRVGEVELPAAVSALLCPEGALIRWSRQVESEQSLGAVPCAAHSKVTLFADGRLMRATAARDAVIDGVTIMGGTDVELHAGGGPAVVTLGAPLSRGGFTFEAGTTVVFRSDGTLSVAHLADDLSHDGRRFEADTYLQFDADERLDSHVSIGWSIAERARG
;
A
#
# COMPACT_ATOMS: atom_id res chain seq x y z
N MET A 1 -43.85 -3.81 -7.96
CA MET A 1 -42.71 -3.98 -8.87
C MET A 1 -42.01 -2.64 -8.99
N HIS A 2 -40.83 -2.47 -8.39
CA HIS A 2 -39.98 -1.32 -8.71
C HIS A 2 -39.34 -1.61 -10.07
N ALA A 3 -39.50 -0.69 -11.03
CA ALA A 3 -38.77 -0.77 -12.30
C ALA A 3 -37.26 -0.75 -12.00
N ALA A 4 -36.52 -1.69 -12.58
CA ALA A 4 -35.07 -1.75 -12.41
C ALA A 4 -34.44 -0.44 -12.88
N ARG A 5 -33.68 0.21 -12.00
CA ARG A 5 -32.93 1.41 -12.35
C ARG A 5 -31.75 1.01 -13.25
N PRO A 6 -31.43 1.79 -14.29
CA PRO A 6 -30.24 1.51 -15.10
C PRO A 6 -28.96 1.71 -14.27
N LEU A 7 -27.96 0.85 -14.47
CA LEU A 7 -26.65 0.93 -13.81
C LEU A 7 -25.86 2.19 -14.16
N ALA A 8 -26.17 2.82 -15.30
CA ALA A 8 -25.59 4.08 -15.72
C ALA A 8 -26.66 4.99 -16.34
N LYS A 9 -26.53 6.31 -16.12
CA LYS A 9 -27.43 7.31 -16.70
C LYS A 9 -26.68 8.62 -16.94
N THR A 10 -26.77 9.16 -18.15
CA THR A 10 -26.40 10.55 -18.44
C THR A 10 -27.54 11.47 -18.03
N LEU A 11 -27.23 12.55 -17.32
CA LEU A 11 -28.21 13.54 -16.88
C LEU A 11 -28.47 14.55 -18.01
N GLY A 12 -29.73 14.71 -18.42
CA GLY A 12 -30.10 15.71 -19.44
C GLY A 12 -30.21 17.14 -18.90
N GLU A 13 -30.32 17.29 -17.58
CA GLU A 13 -30.46 18.56 -16.88
C GLU A 13 -29.79 18.47 -15.51
N THR A 14 -29.54 19.62 -14.89
CA THR A 14 -29.03 19.68 -13.52
C THR A 14 -29.97 18.92 -12.58
N SER A 15 -29.44 17.91 -11.92
CA SER A 15 -30.24 17.01 -11.08
C SER A 15 -29.61 16.81 -9.71
N ARG A 16 -30.45 16.53 -8.71
CA ARG A 16 -29.99 16.19 -7.36
C ARG A 16 -30.12 14.68 -7.10
N ILE A 17 -29.01 14.01 -6.81
CA ILE A 17 -28.95 12.57 -6.53
C ILE A 17 -28.28 12.38 -5.16
N GLN A 18 -28.96 11.72 -4.23
CA GLN A 18 -28.47 11.48 -2.86
C GLN A 18 -27.96 12.77 -2.17
N GLY A 19 -28.66 13.88 -2.40
CA GLY A 19 -28.31 15.17 -1.81
C GLY A 19 -27.24 15.97 -2.57
N ILE A 20 -26.57 15.37 -3.55
CA ILE A 20 -25.52 15.98 -4.38
C ILE A 20 -26.13 16.55 -5.67
N THR A 21 -25.80 17.79 -6.00
CA THR A 21 -26.20 18.41 -7.28
C THR A 21 -25.17 18.07 -8.35
N PHE A 22 -25.63 17.60 -9.50
CA PHE A 22 -24.81 17.30 -10.67
C PHE A 22 -25.26 18.17 -11.84
N ALA A 23 -24.31 18.72 -12.59
CA ALA A 23 -24.59 19.43 -13.83
C ALA A 23 -25.17 18.50 -14.91
N ALA A 24 -25.85 19.09 -15.89
CA ALA A 24 -26.24 18.39 -17.11
C ALA A 24 -25.01 17.80 -17.82
N GLY A 25 -25.19 16.65 -18.48
CA GLY A 25 -24.11 15.91 -19.14
C GLY A 25 -23.27 15.03 -18.21
N THR A 26 -23.52 15.04 -16.90
CA THR A 26 -22.86 14.11 -15.97
C THR A 26 -23.34 12.69 -16.20
N ASP A 27 -22.41 11.74 -16.33
CA ASP A 27 -22.71 10.31 -16.29
C ASP A 27 -22.67 9.83 -14.84
N VAL A 28 -23.77 9.28 -14.33
CA VAL A 28 -23.84 8.68 -12.99
C VAL A 28 -23.92 7.17 -13.07
N PHE A 29 -23.23 6.50 -12.14
CA PHE A 29 -23.15 5.04 -12.05
C PHE A 29 -23.71 4.57 -10.70
N PHE A 30 -24.55 3.54 -10.73
CA PHE A 30 -25.19 2.97 -9.55
C PHE A 30 -24.70 1.54 -9.28
N GLY A 31 -24.55 1.22 -8.00
CA GLY A 31 -24.32 -0.14 -7.53
C GLY A 31 -25.59 -1.00 -7.60
N LEU A 32 -25.46 -2.28 -7.25
CA LEU A 32 -26.59 -3.22 -7.18
C LEU A 32 -27.61 -2.87 -6.08
N ASP A 33 -27.23 -2.02 -5.14
CA ASP A 33 -28.05 -1.49 -4.05
C ASP A 33 -28.70 -0.13 -4.38
N ASP A 34 -28.71 0.25 -5.66
CA ASP A 34 -29.22 1.53 -6.19
C ASP A 34 -28.52 2.78 -5.61
N ARG A 35 -27.34 2.63 -5.00
CA ARG A 35 -26.54 3.74 -4.49
C ARG A 35 -25.56 4.26 -5.53
N LEU A 36 -25.28 5.57 -5.48
CA LEU A 36 -24.29 6.19 -6.35
C LEU A 36 -22.89 5.65 -6.00
N THR A 37 -22.18 5.09 -6.97
CA THR A 37 -20.82 4.54 -6.77
C THR A 37 -19.76 5.39 -7.47
N ALA A 38 -20.12 6.03 -8.59
CA ALA A 38 -19.26 6.95 -9.30
C ALA A 38 -20.06 7.94 -10.15
N CYS A 39 -19.40 9.01 -10.59
CA CYS A 39 -19.86 9.84 -11.69
C CYS A 39 -18.68 10.33 -12.54
N ALA A 40 -18.91 10.54 -13.83
CA ALA A 40 -17.99 11.28 -14.70
C ALA A 40 -18.58 12.68 -14.93
N ILE A 41 -17.96 13.70 -14.35
CA ILE A 41 -18.38 15.10 -14.50
C ILE A 41 -17.73 15.73 -15.74
N PRO A 42 -18.49 16.44 -16.59
CA PRO A 42 -17.98 16.98 -17.85
C PRO A 42 -17.12 18.25 -17.66
N GLU A 43 -17.30 18.93 -16.53
CA GLU A 43 -16.63 20.17 -16.17
C GLU A 43 -16.24 20.15 -14.69
N ASP A 44 -15.38 21.08 -14.29
CA ASP A 44 -14.96 21.22 -12.91
C ASP A 44 -16.17 21.58 -12.03
N GLN A 45 -16.37 20.85 -10.94
CA GLN A 45 -17.55 21.00 -10.09
C GLN A 45 -17.18 20.83 -8.62
N VAL A 46 -17.83 21.60 -7.75
CA VAL A 46 -17.76 21.35 -6.31
C VAL A 46 -18.71 20.22 -5.94
N ILE A 47 -18.18 19.12 -5.38
CA ILE A 47 -18.95 17.96 -4.91
C ILE A 47 -18.64 17.78 -3.42
N LEU A 48 -19.67 17.86 -2.57
CA LEU A 48 -19.53 17.74 -1.11
C LEU A 48 -18.45 18.69 -0.53
N GLY A 49 -18.34 19.90 -1.08
CA GLY A 49 -17.35 20.90 -0.65
C GLY A 49 -15.94 20.70 -1.23
N VAL A 50 -15.70 19.68 -2.05
CA VAL A 50 -14.41 19.42 -2.70
C VAL A 50 -14.45 19.94 -4.15
N PRO A 51 -13.49 20.77 -4.58
CA PRO A 51 -13.40 21.23 -5.97
C PRO A 51 -12.86 20.10 -6.86
N CYS A 52 -13.75 19.32 -7.47
CA CYS A 52 -13.39 18.21 -8.33
C CYS A 52 -13.12 18.68 -9.76
N ALA A 53 -11.99 18.28 -10.34
CA ALA A 53 -11.69 18.46 -11.74
C ALA A 53 -12.61 17.58 -12.60
N LYS A 54 -12.84 18.00 -13.85
CA LYS A 54 -13.52 17.18 -14.85
C LYS A 54 -12.97 15.75 -14.87
N GLY A 55 -13.85 14.77 -15.02
CA GLY A 55 -13.52 13.36 -15.04
C GLY A 55 -14.19 12.55 -13.92
N LEU A 56 -13.56 11.45 -13.54
CA LEU A 56 -14.17 10.43 -12.69
C LEU A 56 -14.06 10.78 -11.20
N VAL A 57 -15.19 10.70 -10.52
CA VAL A 57 -15.34 10.85 -9.07
C VAL A 57 -15.99 9.59 -8.53
N HIS A 58 -15.45 9.03 -7.44
CA HIS A 58 -15.98 7.83 -6.80
C HIS A 58 -16.58 8.15 -5.44
N PHE A 59 -17.56 7.36 -5.04
CA PHE A 59 -18.24 7.44 -3.75
C PHE A 59 -18.13 6.12 -3.00
N HIS A 60 -18.12 6.22 -1.68
CA HIS A 60 -18.31 5.08 -0.77
C HIS A 60 -19.77 4.65 -0.78
N PRO A 61 -20.07 3.41 -0.33
CA PRO A 61 -21.46 2.96 -0.20
C PRO A 61 -22.34 3.88 0.66
N ASP A 62 -21.77 4.66 1.58
CA ASP A 62 -22.52 5.63 2.41
C ASP A 62 -22.74 7.00 1.75
N GLY A 63 -22.31 7.17 0.50
CA GLY A 63 -22.46 8.40 -0.29
C GLY A 63 -21.37 9.44 -0.03
N ARG A 64 -20.40 9.19 0.86
CA ARG A 64 -19.22 10.06 1.02
C ARG A 64 -18.31 9.96 -0.21
N LEU A 65 -17.52 11.01 -0.43
CA LEU A 65 -16.51 11.04 -1.48
C LEU A 65 -15.41 10.01 -1.18
N ALA A 66 -15.14 9.11 -2.13
CA ALA A 66 -14.08 8.11 -2.02
C ALA A 66 -12.83 8.51 -2.79
N ARG A 67 -12.98 9.11 -3.98
CA ARG A 67 -11.84 9.56 -4.81
C ARG A 67 -12.22 10.70 -5.73
N ALA A 68 -11.34 11.68 -5.87
CA ALA A 68 -11.45 12.77 -6.84
C ALA A 68 -10.07 13.35 -7.20
N THR A 69 -9.97 13.95 -8.37
CA THR A 69 -8.85 14.83 -8.75
C THR A 69 -9.26 16.26 -8.46
N LEU A 70 -8.38 17.08 -7.89
CA LEU A 70 -8.70 18.47 -7.54
C LEU A 70 -8.65 19.41 -8.76
N ALA A 71 -9.69 20.25 -8.93
CA ALA A 71 -9.71 21.35 -9.91
C ALA A 71 -8.99 22.60 -9.39
N ALA A 72 -9.03 22.81 -8.08
CA ALA A 72 -8.49 23.97 -7.39
C ALA A 72 -7.79 23.52 -6.11
N ALA A 73 -6.95 24.40 -5.54
CA ALA A 73 -6.32 24.11 -4.26
C ALA A 73 -7.40 23.81 -3.19
N HIS A 74 -7.21 22.76 -2.41
CA HIS A 74 -8.18 22.32 -1.42
C HIS A 74 -7.48 21.98 -0.11
N GLN A 75 -8.04 22.47 1.00
CA GLN A 75 -7.54 22.14 2.33
C GLN A 75 -8.39 21.05 2.95
N THR A 76 -7.74 19.96 3.35
CA THR A 76 -8.38 18.86 4.08
C THR A 76 -7.37 18.25 5.04
N ARG A 77 -7.83 17.89 6.25
CA ARG A 77 -6.99 17.31 7.32
C ARG A 77 -5.72 18.11 7.62
N GLY A 78 -5.85 19.43 7.73
CA GLY A 78 -4.73 20.30 8.04
C GLY A 78 -3.69 20.48 6.91
N ALA A 79 -3.77 19.72 5.82
CA ALA A 79 -2.94 19.89 4.64
C ALA A 79 -3.70 20.64 3.54
N ARG A 80 -3.01 21.57 2.87
CA ARG A 80 -3.45 22.13 1.59
C ARG A 80 -2.96 21.20 0.49
N PHE A 81 -3.72 21.01 -0.58
CA PHE A 81 -3.31 20.24 -1.75
C PHE A 81 -3.53 21.07 -2.99
N GLU A 82 -2.56 21.06 -3.91
CA GLU A 82 -2.61 21.83 -5.14
C GLU A 82 -3.53 21.20 -6.21
N PRO A 83 -4.02 22.00 -7.19
CA PRO A 83 -4.79 21.50 -8.32
C PRO A 83 -4.09 20.32 -9.03
N GLY A 84 -4.87 19.39 -9.55
CA GLY A 84 -4.38 18.16 -10.18
C GLY A 84 -4.04 17.05 -9.19
N THR A 85 -3.93 17.33 -7.88
CA THR A 85 -3.72 16.29 -6.87
C THR A 85 -4.90 15.34 -6.84
N ARG A 86 -4.63 14.04 -6.86
CA ARG A 86 -5.68 13.01 -6.70
C ARG A 86 -5.78 12.60 -5.25
N LEU A 87 -6.94 12.82 -4.64
CA LEU A 87 -7.26 12.41 -3.28
C LEU A 87 -8.08 11.13 -3.29
N SER A 88 -7.81 10.23 -2.36
CA SER A 88 -8.62 9.05 -2.07
C SER A 88 -8.87 8.98 -0.56
N TRP A 89 -10.11 9.18 -0.14
CA TRP A 89 -10.54 9.03 1.24
C TRP A 89 -10.87 7.56 1.46
N LEU A 90 -10.16 6.90 2.37
CA LEU A 90 -10.35 5.48 2.66
C LEU A 90 -11.41 5.29 3.77
N GLU A 91 -12.02 4.10 3.82
CA GLU A 91 -13.11 3.80 4.77
C GLU A 91 -12.65 3.83 6.23
N ASP A 92 -11.39 3.46 6.48
CA ASP A 92 -10.72 3.55 7.79
C ASP A 92 -10.45 4.99 8.24
N GLY A 93 -10.86 5.97 7.42
CA GLY A 93 -10.64 7.37 7.69
C GLY A 93 -9.22 7.82 7.39
N THR A 94 -8.36 7.07 6.70
CA THR A 94 -7.10 7.59 6.15
C THR A 94 -7.31 8.34 4.83
N LEU A 95 -6.31 9.12 4.40
CA LEU A 95 -6.34 9.89 3.15
C LEU A 95 -5.08 9.59 2.35
N ALA A 96 -5.25 8.97 1.19
CA ALA A 96 -4.17 8.83 0.22
C ALA A 96 -4.20 10.01 -0.77
N ALA A 97 -3.03 10.57 -1.07
CA ALA A 97 -2.88 11.67 -2.01
C ALA A 97 -1.78 11.37 -3.02
N HIS A 98 -2.07 11.45 -4.31
CA HIS A 98 -1.07 11.43 -5.38
C HIS A 98 -0.83 12.87 -5.83
N LEU A 99 0.32 13.42 -5.48
CA LEU A 99 0.58 14.85 -5.49
C LEU A 99 0.94 15.34 -6.90
N ALA A 100 0.26 16.38 -7.36
CA ALA A 100 0.56 17.00 -8.66
C ALA A 100 1.78 17.93 -8.62
N GLY A 101 2.09 18.48 -7.44
CA GLY A 101 3.22 19.37 -7.21
C GLY A 101 3.87 19.10 -5.85
N PRO A 102 4.99 19.77 -5.54
CA PRO A 102 5.58 19.72 -4.21
C PRO A 102 4.58 20.20 -3.16
N GLN A 103 4.58 19.57 -1.99
CA GLN A 103 3.61 19.81 -0.94
C GLN A 103 4.23 19.65 0.44
N ARG A 104 3.96 20.61 1.31
CA ARG A 104 4.24 20.46 2.74
C ARG A 104 3.09 19.74 3.45
N VAL A 105 3.40 18.71 4.23
CA VAL A 105 2.48 18.02 5.14
C VAL A 105 3.11 18.00 6.54
N GLY A 106 2.61 18.82 7.45
CA GLY A 106 3.26 19.06 8.74
C GLY A 106 4.63 19.70 8.55
N GLU A 107 5.69 19.06 9.05
CA GLU A 107 7.08 19.50 8.90
C GLU A 107 7.81 18.86 7.70
N VAL A 108 7.11 18.03 6.91
CA VAL A 108 7.72 17.25 5.83
C VAL A 108 7.40 17.89 4.48
N GLU A 109 8.45 18.21 3.72
CA GLU A 109 8.34 18.65 2.32
C GLU A 109 8.34 17.42 1.40
N LEU A 110 7.23 17.21 0.71
CA LEU A 110 7.05 16.11 -0.23
C LEU A 110 7.24 16.61 -1.66
N PRO A 111 8.02 15.91 -2.51
CA PRO A 111 8.16 16.29 -3.91
C PRO A 111 6.88 16.00 -4.71
N ALA A 112 6.80 16.53 -5.93
CA ALA A 112 5.73 16.18 -6.86
C ALA A 112 5.75 14.69 -7.23
N ALA A 113 4.63 14.19 -7.75
CA ALA A 113 4.45 12.82 -8.25
C ALA A 113 4.66 11.71 -7.20
N VAL A 114 4.69 12.06 -5.91
CA VAL A 114 4.70 11.06 -4.83
C VAL A 114 3.29 10.68 -4.42
N SER A 115 3.16 9.51 -3.80
CA SER A 115 1.93 9.09 -3.13
C SER A 115 2.12 9.17 -1.62
N ALA A 116 1.34 10.01 -0.94
CA ALA A 116 1.33 10.18 0.50
C ALA A 116 0.11 9.48 1.14
N LEU A 117 0.26 8.97 2.35
CA LEU A 117 -0.82 8.44 3.18
C LEU A 117 -0.86 9.21 4.49
N LEU A 118 -2.01 9.81 4.80
CA LEU A 118 -2.24 10.60 6.01
C LEU A 118 -3.25 9.87 6.91
N CYS A 119 -3.07 9.97 8.21
CA CYS A 119 -4.03 9.47 9.20
C CYS A 119 -5.32 10.33 9.21
N PRO A 120 -6.39 9.92 9.92
CA PRO A 120 -7.60 10.72 10.08
C PRO A 120 -7.35 12.15 10.56
N GLU A 121 -6.37 12.35 11.44
CA GLU A 121 -5.99 13.64 12.03
C GLU A 121 -5.14 14.50 11.07
N GLY A 122 -4.69 13.94 9.94
CA GLY A 122 -3.90 14.65 8.93
C GLY A 122 -2.38 14.55 9.08
N ALA A 123 -1.89 13.81 10.08
CA ALA A 123 -0.46 13.52 10.17
C ALA A 123 -0.03 12.58 9.03
N LEU A 124 1.14 12.82 8.46
CA LEU A 124 1.75 11.93 7.48
C LEU A 124 2.10 10.60 8.14
N ILE A 125 1.66 9.48 7.56
CA ILE A 125 2.03 8.12 8.00
C ILE A 125 3.27 7.66 7.22
N ARG A 126 3.16 7.70 5.89
CA ARG A 126 4.18 7.26 4.95
C ARG A 126 3.99 7.94 3.60
N TRP A 127 5.04 7.95 2.79
CA TRP A 127 4.98 8.42 1.41
C TRP A 127 5.86 7.56 0.52
N SER A 128 5.59 7.57 -0.78
CA SER A 128 6.29 6.70 -1.72
C SER A 128 6.58 7.42 -3.03
N ARG A 129 7.73 7.08 -3.62
CA ARG A 129 8.21 7.61 -4.90
C ARG A 129 8.85 6.51 -5.72
N GLN A 130 8.94 6.72 -7.03
CA GLN A 130 9.80 5.91 -7.88
C GLN A 130 11.24 6.43 -7.78
N VAL A 131 12.22 5.54 -7.87
CA VAL A 131 13.64 5.89 -7.91
C VAL A 131 14.14 5.79 -9.33
N GLU A 132 14.80 6.81 -9.87
CA GLU A 132 15.18 6.82 -11.30
C GLU A 132 16.44 6.01 -11.59
N SER A 133 17.36 5.98 -10.63
CA SER A 133 18.57 5.20 -10.68
C SER A 133 18.72 4.42 -9.38
N GLU A 134 19.66 3.49 -9.36
CA GLU A 134 20.08 2.89 -8.10
C GLU A 134 20.51 4.00 -7.13
N GLN A 135 20.01 3.95 -5.91
CA GLN A 135 20.41 4.86 -4.84
C GLN A 135 20.40 4.13 -3.51
N SER A 136 21.32 4.47 -2.61
CA SER A 136 21.32 3.91 -1.26
C SER A 136 20.45 4.76 -0.34
N LEU A 137 19.49 4.13 0.33
CA LEU A 137 18.66 4.75 1.36
C LEU A 137 18.96 4.04 2.68
N GLY A 138 19.85 4.64 3.48
CA GLY A 138 20.46 3.95 4.62
C GLY A 138 21.36 2.80 4.16
N ALA A 139 21.16 1.61 4.73
CA ALA A 139 21.92 0.40 4.38
C ALA A 139 21.41 -0.31 3.11
N VAL A 140 20.29 0.12 2.53
CA VAL A 140 19.65 -0.57 1.41
C VAL A 140 20.01 0.08 0.07
N PRO A 141 20.74 -0.59 -0.83
CA PRO A 141 20.86 -0.17 -2.22
C PRO A 141 19.53 -0.44 -2.92
N CYS A 142 18.75 0.59 -3.22
CA CYS A 142 17.43 0.46 -3.84
C CYS A 142 17.55 0.30 -5.36
N ALA A 143 16.86 -0.67 -5.95
CA ALA A 143 16.89 -0.95 -7.39
C ALA A 143 16.36 0.24 -8.22
N ALA A 144 17.00 0.54 -9.35
CA ALA A 144 16.52 1.55 -10.29
C ALA A 144 15.08 1.25 -10.75
N HIS A 145 14.30 2.30 -10.98
CA HIS A 145 12.89 2.28 -11.38
C HIS A 145 11.94 1.54 -10.42
N SER A 146 12.41 1.12 -9.24
CA SER A 146 11.55 0.53 -8.21
C SER A 146 10.80 1.61 -7.42
N LYS A 147 9.74 1.20 -6.75
CA LYS A 147 9.00 2.05 -5.81
C LYS A 147 9.64 1.92 -4.43
N VAL A 148 10.00 3.05 -3.83
CA VAL A 148 10.39 3.11 -2.41
C VAL A 148 9.27 3.74 -1.60
N THR A 149 9.05 3.21 -0.41
CA THR A 149 8.15 3.77 0.60
C THR A 149 8.96 4.19 1.81
N LEU A 150 8.70 5.39 2.30
CA LEU A 150 9.40 6.04 3.38
C LEU A 150 8.41 6.32 4.51
N PHE A 151 8.88 6.24 5.75
CA PHE A 151 8.18 6.75 6.91
C PHE A 151 8.01 8.27 6.80
N ALA A 152 7.14 8.83 7.64
CA ALA A 152 6.93 10.28 7.70
C ALA A 152 8.22 11.08 7.88
N ASP A 153 9.17 10.56 8.65
CA ASP A 153 10.48 11.18 8.90
C ASP A 153 11.52 10.98 7.77
N GLY A 154 11.12 10.33 6.67
CA GLY A 154 11.97 10.09 5.51
C GLY A 154 12.86 8.85 5.60
N ARG A 155 12.84 8.10 6.72
CA ARG A 155 13.54 6.80 6.80
C ARG A 155 12.90 5.77 5.88
N LEU A 156 13.70 4.84 5.39
CA LEU A 156 13.22 3.77 4.52
C LEU A 156 12.28 2.83 5.27
N MET A 157 11.10 2.58 4.69
CA MET A 157 10.13 1.60 5.16
C MET A 157 10.09 0.37 4.26
N ARG A 158 10.11 0.56 2.93
CA ARG A 158 10.10 -0.54 1.95
C ARG A 158 10.80 -0.17 0.66
N ALA A 159 11.58 -1.09 0.10
CA ALA A 159 12.20 -0.98 -1.22
C ALA A 159 12.42 -2.36 -1.84
N THR A 160 12.70 -2.41 -3.14
CA THR A 160 13.35 -3.56 -3.77
C THR A 160 14.86 -3.35 -3.72
N ALA A 161 15.59 -4.32 -3.16
CA ALA A 161 17.06 -4.25 -3.10
C ALA A 161 17.66 -4.43 -4.51
N ALA A 162 18.67 -3.65 -4.87
CA ALA A 162 19.37 -3.72 -6.16
C ALA A 162 20.37 -4.88 -6.20
N ARG A 163 20.97 -5.18 -5.06
CA ARG A 163 21.99 -6.22 -4.82
C ARG A 163 21.95 -6.62 -3.36
N ASP A 164 22.67 -7.67 -3.02
CA ASP A 164 22.81 -8.09 -1.63
C ASP A 164 23.35 -6.96 -0.77
N ALA A 165 22.83 -6.85 0.44
CA ALA A 165 23.23 -5.85 1.42
C ALA A 165 23.10 -6.40 2.84
N VAL A 166 23.73 -5.76 3.82
CA VAL A 166 23.66 -6.18 5.22
C VAL A 166 22.95 -5.12 6.04
N ILE A 167 21.91 -5.52 6.77
CA ILE A 167 21.16 -4.67 7.70
C ILE A 167 21.17 -5.35 9.06
N ASP A 168 21.76 -4.71 10.06
CA ASP A 168 21.88 -5.23 11.42
C ASP A 168 22.40 -6.68 11.48
N GLY A 169 23.39 -7.00 10.63
CA GLY A 169 24.01 -8.32 10.54
C GLY A 169 23.23 -9.35 9.71
N VAL A 170 22.06 -9.01 9.16
CA VAL A 170 21.28 -9.86 8.26
C VAL A 170 21.61 -9.52 6.81
N THR A 171 22.12 -10.49 6.05
CA THR A 171 22.34 -10.35 4.61
C THR A 171 21.01 -10.50 3.87
N ILE A 172 20.56 -9.44 3.21
CA ILE A 172 19.36 -9.42 2.36
C ILE A 172 19.73 -9.76 0.91
N MET A 173 18.83 -10.42 0.18
CA MET A 173 19.02 -10.82 -1.20
C MET A 173 18.69 -9.67 -2.18
N GLY A 174 19.57 -9.40 -3.13
CA GLY A 174 19.33 -8.50 -4.24
C GLY A 174 18.15 -8.94 -5.11
N GLY A 175 17.41 -7.98 -5.67
CA GLY A 175 16.22 -8.23 -6.48
C GLY A 175 14.96 -8.55 -5.68
N THR A 176 15.03 -8.61 -4.35
CA THR A 176 13.88 -8.91 -3.48
C THR A 176 13.39 -7.68 -2.74
N ASP A 177 12.14 -7.72 -2.28
CA ASP A 177 11.56 -6.67 -1.45
C ASP A 177 12.10 -6.76 -0.01
N VAL A 178 12.48 -5.63 0.54
CA VAL A 178 12.84 -5.44 1.95
C VAL A 178 11.88 -4.47 2.58
N GLU A 179 11.38 -4.82 3.76
CA GLU A 179 10.64 -3.92 4.66
C GLU A 179 11.45 -3.71 5.94
N LEU A 180 11.45 -2.48 6.46
CA LEU A 180 12.14 -2.08 7.67
C LEU A 180 11.16 -1.57 8.72
N HIS A 181 11.48 -1.78 9.98
CA HIS A 181 10.82 -1.11 11.10
C HIS A 181 11.16 0.38 11.11
N ALA A 182 10.36 1.17 11.80
CA ALA A 182 10.66 2.58 12.00
C ALA A 182 12.06 2.79 12.59
N GLY A 183 12.55 1.87 13.46
CA GLY A 183 13.91 1.91 14.00
C GLY A 183 15.05 1.73 12.99
N GLY A 184 14.75 1.31 11.76
CA GLY A 184 15.73 1.03 10.70
C GLY A 184 16.14 -0.44 10.57
N GLY A 185 15.84 -1.27 11.58
CA GLY A 185 16.10 -2.71 11.53
C GLY A 185 15.16 -3.45 10.56
N PRO A 186 15.55 -4.66 10.12
CA PRO A 186 14.76 -5.44 9.18
C PRO A 186 13.41 -5.82 9.80
N ALA A 187 12.34 -5.71 9.01
CA ALA A 187 11.00 -6.19 9.36
C ALA A 187 10.62 -7.42 8.52
N VAL A 188 10.83 -7.36 7.20
CA VAL A 188 10.62 -8.48 6.28
C VAL A 188 11.76 -8.48 5.27
N VAL A 189 12.46 -9.61 5.12
CA VAL A 189 13.56 -9.75 4.17
C VAL A 189 13.62 -11.14 3.58
N THR A 190 14.07 -11.26 2.33
CA THR A 190 14.58 -12.52 1.78
C THR A 190 16.08 -12.60 2.03
N LEU A 191 16.55 -13.71 2.59
CA LEU A 191 17.95 -13.89 2.98
C LEU A 191 18.86 -14.05 1.76
N GLY A 192 19.92 -13.25 1.66
CA GLY A 192 20.96 -13.42 0.64
C GLY A 192 22.06 -14.43 1.05
N ALA A 193 22.14 -14.75 2.34
CA ALA A 193 23.05 -15.75 2.89
C ALA A 193 22.38 -16.50 4.05
N PRO A 194 22.87 -17.71 4.42
CA PRO A 194 22.30 -18.44 5.54
C PRO A 194 22.31 -17.64 6.84
N LEU A 195 21.22 -17.76 7.63
CA LEU A 195 21.04 -17.08 8.91
C LEU A 195 20.83 -18.11 10.02
N SER A 196 21.74 -18.13 11.00
CA SER A 196 21.55 -18.92 12.22
C SER A 196 20.92 -18.09 13.34
N ARG A 197 19.76 -18.50 13.84
CA ARG A 197 19.00 -17.79 14.87
C ARG A 197 18.04 -18.71 15.62
N GLY A 198 17.93 -18.55 16.95
CA GLY A 198 17.01 -19.34 17.77
C GLY A 198 17.26 -20.88 17.71
N GLY A 199 18.47 -21.32 17.35
CA GLY A 199 18.77 -22.74 17.12
C GLY A 199 18.39 -23.28 15.73
N PHE A 200 17.84 -22.43 14.86
CA PHE A 200 17.57 -22.73 13.45
C PHE A 200 18.68 -22.16 12.56
N THR A 201 18.92 -22.78 11.42
CA THR A 201 19.72 -22.21 10.33
C THR A 201 18.86 -22.16 9.09
N PHE A 202 18.51 -20.96 8.66
CA PHE A 202 17.71 -20.72 7.47
C PHE A 202 18.63 -20.50 6.27
N GLU A 203 18.39 -21.21 5.18
CA GLU A 203 19.16 -21.05 3.95
C GLU A 203 18.83 -19.74 3.23
N ALA A 204 19.74 -19.31 2.34
CA ALA A 204 19.48 -18.21 1.43
C ALA A 204 18.20 -18.45 0.61
N GLY A 205 17.47 -17.39 0.28
CA GLY A 205 16.15 -17.46 -0.33
C GLY A 205 14.99 -17.58 0.66
N THR A 206 15.23 -17.98 1.91
CA THR A 206 14.20 -17.98 2.95
C THR A 206 13.73 -16.56 3.21
N THR A 207 12.42 -16.33 3.24
CA THR A 207 11.85 -15.04 3.67
C THR A 207 11.61 -15.07 5.17
N VAL A 208 12.17 -14.12 5.91
CA VAL A 208 12.01 -14.02 7.36
C VAL A 208 11.32 -12.70 7.74
N VAL A 209 10.51 -12.77 8.78
CA VAL A 209 9.82 -11.63 9.38
C VAL A 209 10.34 -11.46 10.80
N PHE A 210 10.81 -10.25 11.11
CA PHE A 210 11.27 -9.86 12.43
C PHE A 210 10.28 -8.91 13.11
N ARG A 211 10.19 -9.01 14.43
CA ARG A 211 9.52 -8.03 15.28
C ARG A 211 10.37 -6.77 15.42
N SER A 212 9.79 -5.72 16.00
CA SER A 212 10.47 -4.42 16.17
C SER A 212 11.62 -4.46 17.17
N ASP A 213 11.67 -5.44 18.06
CA ASP A 213 12.81 -5.71 18.96
C ASP A 213 13.91 -6.55 18.28
N GLY A 214 13.72 -6.86 17.00
CA GLY A 214 14.61 -7.66 16.19
C GLY A 214 14.37 -9.16 16.30
N THR A 215 13.48 -9.66 17.16
CA THR A 215 13.22 -11.10 17.31
C THR A 215 12.56 -11.73 16.09
N LEU A 216 12.85 -13.01 15.81
CA LEU A 216 12.23 -13.74 14.71
C LEU A 216 10.75 -14.02 15.01
N SER A 217 9.86 -13.69 14.07
CA SER A 217 8.42 -13.96 14.18
C SER A 217 7.94 -15.05 13.22
N VAL A 218 8.38 -14.99 11.95
CA VAL A 218 7.95 -15.93 10.90
C VAL A 218 9.12 -16.25 9.98
N ALA A 219 9.20 -17.47 9.47
CA ALA A 219 10.06 -17.84 8.35
C ALA A 219 9.25 -18.61 7.30
N HIS A 220 9.37 -18.24 6.03
CA HIS A 220 8.86 -18.98 4.88
C HIS A 220 10.06 -19.63 4.17
N LEU A 221 10.17 -20.94 4.32
CA LEU A 221 11.35 -21.71 3.96
C LEU A 221 11.53 -21.80 2.44
N ALA A 222 12.73 -21.50 1.95
CA ALA A 222 13.09 -21.76 0.55
C ALA A 222 13.53 -23.21 0.31
N ASP A 223 14.04 -23.87 1.34
CA ASP A 223 14.53 -25.25 1.30
C ASP A 223 14.03 -26.02 2.52
N ASP A 224 14.13 -27.34 2.45
CA ASP A 224 13.83 -28.21 3.58
C ASP A 224 14.72 -27.89 4.80
N LEU A 225 14.10 -27.83 5.97
CA LEU A 225 14.77 -27.54 7.24
C LEU A 225 14.65 -28.72 8.18
N SER A 226 15.76 -29.14 8.80
CA SER A 226 15.75 -30.12 9.88
C SER A 226 16.13 -29.47 11.20
N HIS A 227 15.30 -29.63 12.23
CA HIS A 227 15.53 -29.10 13.57
C HIS A 227 14.92 -30.04 14.62
N ASP A 228 15.69 -30.38 15.66
CA ASP A 228 15.27 -31.27 16.75
C ASP A 228 14.61 -32.59 16.29
N GLY A 229 15.19 -33.21 15.25
CA GLY A 229 14.70 -34.48 14.69
C GLY A 229 13.41 -34.37 13.88
N ARG A 230 12.88 -33.15 13.68
CA ARG A 230 11.75 -32.87 12.79
C ARG A 230 12.26 -32.30 11.47
N ARG A 231 11.62 -32.70 10.37
CA ARG A 231 11.82 -32.13 9.04
C ARG A 231 10.63 -31.26 8.68
N PHE A 232 10.91 -30.07 8.19
CA PHE A 232 9.97 -29.14 7.59
C PHE A 232 10.32 -29.03 6.11
N GLU A 233 9.33 -29.19 5.25
CA GLU A 233 9.55 -29.10 3.80
C GLU A 233 9.70 -27.63 3.37
N ALA A 234 10.34 -27.39 2.23
CA ALA A 234 10.29 -26.10 1.55
C ALA A 234 8.83 -25.59 1.41
N ASP A 235 8.66 -24.27 1.27
CA ASP A 235 7.35 -23.59 1.25
C ASP A 235 6.51 -23.76 2.53
N THR A 236 7.13 -24.22 3.62
CA THR A 236 6.51 -24.23 4.95
C THR A 236 6.69 -22.89 5.65
N TYR A 237 5.61 -22.38 6.25
CA TYR A 237 5.65 -21.25 7.17
C TYR A 237 5.89 -21.76 8.58
N LEU A 238 6.94 -21.26 9.21
CA LEU A 238 7.23 -21.45 10.63
C LEU A 238 6.88 -20.18 11.38
N GLN A 239 6.09 -20.28 12.45
CA GLN A 239 5.75 -19.18 13.33
C GLN A 239 6.42 -19.36 14.68
N PHE A 240 7.04 -18.30 15.16
CA PHE A 240 7.81 -18.28 16.41
C PHE A 240 7.10 -17.41 17.44
N ASP A 241 7.23 -17.75 18.73
CA ASP A 241 6.78 -16.92 19.84
C ASP A 241 7.76 -15.75 20.11
N ALA A 242 7.55 -15.00 21.20
CA ALA A 242 8.40 -13.87 21.58
C ALA A 242 9.80 -14.29 22.07
N ASP A 243 9.97 -15.54 22.52
CA ASP A 243 11.25 -16.12 22.93
C ASP A 243 11.97 -16.82 21.76
N GLU A 244 11.48 -16.63 20.53
CA GLU A 244 11.94 -17.30 19.30
C GLU A 244 11.81 -18.83 19.33
N ARG A 245 10.90 -19.38 20.16
CA ARG A 245 10.57 -20.81 20.10
C ARG A 245 9.54 -21.04 19.01
N LEU A 246 9.67 -22.18 18.32
CA LEU A 246 8.68 -22.59 17.32
C LEU A 246 7.32 -22.85 18.00
N ASP A 247 6.33 -22.02 17.66
CA ASP A 247 4.97 -22.09 18.18
C ASP A 247 4.09 -22.96 17.27
N SER A 248 4.12 -22.69 15.96
CA SER A 248 3.33 -23.43 14.98
C SER A 248 3.99 -23.46 13.60
N HIS A 249 3.47 -24.32 12.71
CA HIS A 249 3.87 -24.35 11.31
C HIS A 249 2.68 -24.70 10.42
N VAL A 250 2.71 -24.20 9.18
CA VAL A 250 1.72 -24.49 8.14
C VAL A 250 2.43 -24.69 6.82
N SER A 251 2.27 -25.89 6.24
CA SER A 251 2.72 -26.16 4.87
C SER A 251 1.62 -25.78 3.90
N ILE A 252 1.92 -24.88 2.96
CA ILE A 252 0.97 -24.51 1.92
C ILE A 252 1.20 -25.43 0.72
N GLY A 253 0.59 -26.61 0.76
CA GLY A 253 0.50 -27.47 -0.41
C GLY A 253 -0.42 -26.84 -1.45
N TRP A 254 0.12 -26.07 -2.39
CA TRP A 254 -0.63 -25.63 -3.57
C TRP A 254 -0.87 -26.84 -4.49
N SER A 255 -1.87 -27.66 -4.20
CA SER A 255 -2.27 -28.79 -5.06
C SER A 255 -3.03 -28.38 -6.33
N ILE A 256 -2.69 -27.23 -6.93
CA ILE A 256 -3.35 -26.76 -8.16
C ILE A 256 -2.85 -27.54 -9.40
N ALA A 257 -1.72 -28.23 -9.34
CA ALA A 257 -1.07 -28.82 -10.52
C ALA A 257 -1.51 -30.26 -10.90
N GLU A 258 -2.28 -30.99 -10.09
CA GLU A 258 -2.58 -32.41 -10.40
C GLU A 258 -3.90 -32.67 -11.16
N ARG A 259 -4.74 -31.66 -11.42
CA ARG A 259 -6.00 -31.85 -12.18
C ARG A 259 -5.95 -31.51 -13.67
N ALA A 260 -4.79 -31.16 -14.23
CA ALA A 260 -4.66 -30.81 -15.65
C ALA A 260 -3.90 -31.85 -16.51
N ARG A 261 -3.65 -33.06 -15.97
CA ARG A 261 -3.05 -34.18 -16.73
C ARG A 261 -3.92 -35.45 -16.70
N GLY A 262 -5.23 -35.27 -16.89
CA GLY A 262 -6.20 -36.34 -17.13
C GLY A 262 -6.76 -36.23 -18.54
#